data_AF-A0AA36GIM6-F1
#
_entry.id   AF-A0AA36GIM6-F1
#
_cell.length_a   1.000
_cell.length_b   1.000
_cell.length_c   1.000
_cell.angle_alpha   90.00
_cell.angle_beta   90.00
_cell.angle_gamma   90.00
#
_symmetry.space_group_name_H-M   'P 1'
#
loop_
_entity.id
_entity.type
_entity.pdbx_description
1 polymer ?
#
loop_
_entity_poly.entity_id
_entity_poly.type
_entity_poly.pdbx_seq_one_letter_code
_entity_poly.pdbx_strand_id
1 'polypeptide(L)'
;MSMFIRAFLLVIAILYVHADNAGNDGITCAFCKAGLASMTQQIQSNNDVMAQMGESISQGCDQVPNELQRRACRLTLDDNFPLFLQNFLQQPGTSADDFCKDMGYC
;
A
#
# COMPACT_ATOMS: atom_id res chain seq x y z
N MET A 1 39.57 -27.31 21.52
CA MET A 1 38.82 -26.03 21.47
C MET A 1 38.33 -25.79 20.04
N SER A 2 37.80 -26.84 19.41
CA SER A 2 36.39 -27.23 19.27
C SER A 2 35.66 -26.43 18.18
N MET A 3 35.77 -26.95 16.96
CA MET A 3 35.04 -26.57 15.74
C MET A 3 33.52 -26.45 15.98
N PHE A 4 32.99 -27.20 16.96
CA PHE A 4 31.61 -27.11 17.44
C PHE A 4 31.26 -25.73 18.02
N ILE A 5 32.19 -25.05 18.70
CA ILE A 5 31.93 -23.71 19.26
C ILE A 5 31.74 -22.69 18.14
N ARG A 6 32.53 -22.80 17.05
CA ARG A 6 32.41 -21.92 15.88
C ARG A 6 31.11 -22.16 15.12
N ALA A 7 30.70 -23.42 14.97
CA ALA A 7 29.42 -23.77 14.36
C ALA A 7 28.24 -23.27 15.21
N PHE A 8 28.33 -23.40 16.53
CA PHE A 8 27.29 -22.93 17.46
C PHE A 8 27.13 -21.41 17.44
N LEU A 9 28.25 -20.66 17.41
CA LEU A 9 28.22 -19.20 17.28
C LEU A 9 27.64 -18.73 15.94
N LEU A 10 27.91 -19.45 14.84
CA LEU A 10 27.30 -19.17 13.53
C LEU A 10 25.79 -19.39 13.53
N VAL A 11 25.31 -20.49 14.13
CA VAL A 11 23.87 -20.77 14.23
C VAL A 11 23.16 -19.72 15.09
N ILE A 12 23.77 -19.30 16.20
CA ILE A 12 23.22 -18.23 17.04
C ILE A 12 23.16 -16.91 16.26
N ALA A 13 24.20 -16.57 15.50
CA ALA A 13 24.20 -15.35 14.68
C ALA A 13 23.11 -15.37 13.60
N ILE A 14 22.89 -16.52 12.94
CA ILE A 14 21.83 -16.68 11.94
C ILE A 14 20.44 -16.54 12.57
N LEU A 15 20.23 -17.13 13.75
CA LEU A 15 18.96 -17.02 14.49
C LEU A 15 18.71 -15.59 15.00
N TYR A 16 19.74 -14.86 15.41
CA TYR A 16 19.64 -13.47 15.86
C TYR A 16 19.23 -12.54 14.71
N VAL A 17 19.81 -12.74 13.51
CA VAL A 17 19.46 -11.98 12.30
C VAL A 17 18.01 -12.25 11.87
N HIS A 18 17.48 -13.46 12.08
CA HIS A 18 16.08 -13.77 11.77
C HIS A 18 15.07 -13.25 12.81
N ALA A 19 15.51 -12.99 14.05
CA ALA A 19 14.63 -12.48 15.10
C ALA A 19 14.38 -10.96 14.99
N ASP A 20 15.28 -10.20 14.38
CA ASP A 20 15.16 -8.75 14.23
C ASP A 20 14.01 -8.34 13.29
N ASN A 21 13.75 -9.13 12.24
CA ASN A 21 12.62 -8.90 11.33
C ASN A 21 11.27 -9.10 12.03
N ALA A 22 11.09 -10.17 12.82
CA ALA A 22 9.77 -10.50 13.39
C ALA A 22 9.22 -9.46 14.40
N GLY A 23 10.10 -8.69 15.07
CA GLY A 23 9.69 -7.67 16.05
C GLY A 23 9.47 -6.28 15.47
N ASN A 24 10.30 -5.88 14.50
CA ASN A 24 10.21 -4.58 13.83
C ASN A 24 9.10 -4.56 12.76
N ASP A 25 8.88 -5.68 12.06
CA ASP A 25 7.77 -5.85 11.13
C ASP A 25 6.44 -5.69 11.86
N GLY A 26 6.30 -6.15 13.10
CA GLY A 26 5.03 -6.05 13.85
C GLY A 26 4.55 -4.61 14.05
N ILE A 27 5.42 -3.71 14.50
CA ILE A 27 5.04 -2.31 14.78
C ILE A 27 4.96 -1.49 13.48
N THR A 28 5.94 -1.65 12.58
CA THR A 28 5.95 -0.90 11.32
C THR A 28 4.81 -1.33 10.38
N CYS A 29 4.48 -2.62 10.34
CA CYS A 29 3.33 -3.16 9.61
C CYS A 29 2.01 -2.62 10.20
N ALA A 30 1.87 -2.64 11.53
CA ALA A 30 0.69 -2.09 12.19
C ALA A 30 0.52 -0.59 11.93
N PHE A 31 1.62 0.17 11.99
CA PHE A 31 1.60 1.60 11.70
C PHE A 31 1.25 1.89 10.24
N CYS A 32 1.83 1.15 9.28
CA CYS A 32 1.51 1.27 7.87
C CYS A 32 0.02 1.02 7.61
N LYS A 33 -0.51 -0.10 8.13
CA LYS A 33 -1.93 -0.47 7.97
C LYS A 33 -2.87 0.56 8.61
N ALA A 34 -2.56 1.01 9.83
CA ALA A 34 -3.35 2.02 10.52
C ALA A 34 -3.32 3.38 9.79
N GLY A 35 -2.16 3.77 9.27
CA GLY A 35 -1.99 4.97 8.45
C GLY A 35 -2.86 4.93 7.20
N LEU A 36 -2.82 3.83 6.45
CA LEU A 36 -3.67 3.66 5.26
C LEU A 36 -5.15 3.72 5.60
N ALA A 37 -5.59 3.04 6.66
CA ALA A 37 -6.98 3.08 7.11
C ALA A 37 -7.41 4.52 7.46
N SER A 38 -6.55 5.26 8.17
CA SER A 38 -6.80 6.67 8.50
C SER A 38 -6.88 7.55 7.26
N MET A 39 -5.98 7.36 6.29
CA MET A 39 -6.00 8.11 5.02
C MET A 39 -7.28 7.83 4.23
N THR A 40 -7.64 6.55 4.05
CA THR A 40 -8.87 6.16 3.37
C THR A 40 -10.10 6.76 4.04
N GLN A 41 -10.16 6.72 5.37
CA GLN A 41 -11.27 7.32 6.11
C GLN A 41 -11.33 8.84 5.94
N GLN A 42 -10.19 9.53 5.99
CA GLN A 42 -10.13 10.98 5.78
C GLN A 42 -10.64 11.36 4.38
N ILE A 43 -10.17 10.65 3.34
CA ILE A 43 -10.60 10.85 1.96
C ILE A 43 -12.11 10.62 1.82
N GLN A 44 -12.63 9.53 2.38
CA GLN A 44 -14.06 9.20 2.28
C GLN A 44 -14.96 10.12 3.11
N SER A 45 -14.44 10.70 4.19
CA SER A 45 -15.20 11.61 5.08
C SER A 45 -15.25 13.05 4.59
N ASN A 46 -14.42 13.44 3.62
CA ASN A 46 -14.29 14.81 3.16
C ASN A 46 -14.48 14.92 1.64
N ASN A 47 -15.64 15.42 1.22
CA ASN A 47 -16.00 15.58 -0.19
C ASN A 47 -15.01 16.44 -0.98
N ASP A 48 -14.39 17.46 -0.37
CA ASP A 48 -13.43 18.33 -1.05
C ASP A 48 -12.13 17.60 -1.36
N VAL A 49 -11.63 16.80 -0.40
CA VAL A 49 -10.44 15.94 -0.61
C VAL A 49 -10.73 14.91 -1.69
N MET A 50 -11.92 14.33 -1.63
CA MET A 50 -12.39 13.30 -2.54
C MET A 50 -12.51 13.86 -3.98
N ALA A 51 -13.03 15.08 -4.15
CA ALA A 51 -13.07 15.78 -5.44
C ALA A 51 -11.66 16.15 -5.95
N GLN A 52 -10.80 16.71 -5.10
CA GLN A 52 -9.42 17.05 -5.47
C GLN A 52 -8.60 15.82 -5.89
N MET A 53 -8.80 14.67 -5.24
CA MET A 53 -8.17 13.43 -5.67
C MET A 53 -8.69 12.96 -7.03
N GLY A 54 -9.99 13.03 -7.28
CA GLY A 54 -10.59 12.71 -8.58
C GLY A 54 -9.96 13.53 -9.71
N GLU A 55 -9.93 14.86 -9.54
CA GLU A 55 -9.33 15.78 -10.51
C GLU A 55 -7.82 15.54 -10.70
N SER A 56 -7.09 15.29 -9.61
CA SER A 56 -5.65 15.01 -9.68
C SER A 56 -5.36 13.71 -10.44
N ILE A 57 -6.11 12.65 -10.17
CA ILE A 57 -5.91 11.34 -10.82
C ILE A 57 -6.42 11.39 -12.28
N SER A 58 -7.46 12.19 -12.58
CA SER A 58 -7.99 12.32 -13.94
C SER A 58 -7.00 12.94 -14.93
N GLN A 59 -6.02 13.70 -14.46
CA GLN A 59 -4.87 14.14 -15.28
C GLN A 59 -4.06 12.96 -15.81
N GLY A 60 -3.96 11.87 -15.04
CA GLY A 60 -3.32 10.63 -15.47
C GLY A 60 -4.00 9.98 -16.67
N CYS A 61 -5.30 10.23 -16.89
CA CYS A 61 -6.02 9.73 -18.07
C CYS A 61 -5.44 10.27 -19.37
N ASP A 62 -4.75 11.41 -19.38
CA ASP A 62 -4.16 11.96 -20.60
C ASP A 62 -3.05 11.08 -21.18
N GLN A 63 -2.49 10.19 -20.36
CA GLN A 63 -1.54 9.16 -20.79
C GLN A 63 -2.21 7.99 -21.52
N VAL A 64 -3.54 7.87 -21.47
CA VAL A 64 -4.28 6.81 -22.17
C VAL A 64 -4.26 7.09 -23.67
N PRO A 65 -3.62 6.25 -24.51
CA PRO A 65 -3.43 6.56 -25.93
C PRO A 65 -4.74 6.57 -26.73
N ASN A 66 -5.69 5.71 -26.34
CA ASN A 66 -6.98 5.60 -26.99
C ASN A 66 -7.92 6.71 -26.52
N GLU A 67 -8.44 7.51 -27.46
CA GLU A 67 -9.29 8.66 -27.17
C GLU A 67 -10.58 8.30 -26.43
N LEU A 68 -11.24 7.21 -26.83
CA LEU A 68 -12.48 6.77 -26.19
C LEU A 68 -12.24 6.33 -24.74
N GLN A 69 -11.16 5.57 -24.50
CA GLN A 69 -10.78 5.14 -23.16
C GLN A 69 -10.32 6.32 -22.30
N ARG A 70 -9.59 7.29 -22.87
CA ARG A 70 -9.20 8.53 -22.18
C ARG A 70 -10.42 9.29 -21.69
N ARG A 71 -11.42 9.46 -22.55
CA ARG A 71 -12.67 10.14 -22.19
C ARG A 71 -13.43 9.37 -21.11
N ALA A 72 -13.54 8.05 -21.23
CA ALA A 72 -14.18 7.22 -20.22
C ALA A 72 -13.45 7.28 -18.87
N CYS A 73 -12.11 7.28 -18.89
CA CYS A 73 -11.27 7.44 -17.71
C CYS A 73 -11.55 8.78 -17.01
N ARG A 74 -11.54 9.90 -17.76
CA ARG A 74 -11.86 11.23 -17.22
C ARG A 74 -13.26 11.28 -16.61
N LEU A 75 -14.28 10.85 -17.34
CA LEU A 75 -15.66 10.80 -16.81
C LEU A 75 -15.78 9.94 -15.54
N THR A 76 -15.03 8.84 -15.46
CA THR A 76 -15.02 7.99 -14.26
C THR A 76 -14.40 8.70 -13.07
N LEU A 77 -13.29 9.42 -13.26
CA LEU A 77 -12.54 10.05 -12.18
C LEU A 77 -13.03 11.46 -11.83
N ASP A 78 -13.62 12.19 -12.76
CA ASP A 78 -14.17 13.53 -12.52
C ASP A 78 -15.57 13.42 -11.88
N ASP A 79 -16.45 12.56 -12.41
CA ASP A 79 -17.86 12.50 -11.99
C ASP A 79 -18.15 11.34 -11.01
N ASN A 80 -17.31 10.29 -11.00
CA ASN A 80 -17.59 9.04 -10.29
C ASN A 80 -16.40 8.55 -9.44
N PHE A 81 -15.52 9.46 -9.01
CA PHE A 81 -14.38 9.11 -8.17
C PHE A 81 -14.72 8.30 -6.91
N PRO A 82 -15.81 8.58 -6.14
CA PRO A 82 -16.09 7.80 -4.94
C PRO A 82 -16.37 6.33 -5.28
N LEU A 83 -17.08 6.08 -6.38
CA LEU A 83 -17.37 4.73 -6.86
C LEU A 83 -16.11 4.06 -7.39
N PHE A 84 -15.26 4.79 -8.12
CA PHE A 84 -13.95 4.30 -8.55
C PHE A 84 -13.10 3.89 -7.34
N LEU A 85 -12.94 4.75 -6.34
CA LEU A 85 -12.13 4.49 -5.16
C LEU A 85 -12.67 3.29 -4.37
N GLN A 86 -13.99 3.18 -4.19
CA GLN A 86 -14.60 2.03 -3.53
C GLN A 86 -14.30 0.72 -4.28
N ASN A 87 -14.43 0.71 -5.59
CA ASN A 87 -14.14 -0.48 -6.42
C ASN A 87 -12.65 -0.80 -6.46
N PHE A 88 -11.79 0.23 -6.48
CA PHE A 88 -10.35 0.09 -6.45
C PHE A 88 -9.90 -0.58 -5.16
N LEU A 89 -10.40 -0.14 -4.00
CA LEU A 89 -10.06 -0.71 -2.69
C LEU A 89 -10.51 -2.18 -2.53
N GLN A 90 -11.43 -2.66 -3.37
CA GLN A 90 -11.90 -4.04 -3.39
C GLN A 90 -11.12 -4.93 -4.37
N GLN A 91 -10.22 -4.38 -5.17
CA GLN A 91 -9.43 -5.18 -6.11
C GLN A 91 -8.43 -6.08 -5.37
N PRO A 92 -8.12 -7.27 -5.92
CA PRO A 92 -7.00 -8.06 -5.43
C PRO A 92 -5.69 -7.26 -5.49
N GLY A 93 -4.88 -7.33 -4.44
CA GLY A 93 -3.58 -6.64 -4.37
C GLY A 93 -3.65 -5.17 -3.94
N THR A 94 -4.84 -4.61 -3.68
CA THR A 94 -4.99 -3.24 -3.13
C THR A 94 -5.29 -3.24 -1.64
N SER A 95 -5.21 -4.40 -0.98
CA SER A 95 -5.45 -4.47 0.46
C SER A 95 -4.32 -3.73 1.21
N ALA A 96 -4.62 -3.23 2.41
CA ALA A 96 -3.59 -2.62 3.25
C ALA A 96 -2.46 -3.61 3.61
N ASP A 97 -2.75 -4.91 3.62
CA ASP A 97 -1.74 -5.95 3.84
C ASP A 97 -0.80 -6.08 2.65
N ASP A 98 -1.34 -6.17 1.44
CA ASP A 98 -0.56 -6.26 0.19
C ASP A 98 0.28 -5.00 -0.01
N PHE A 99 -0.32 -3.81 0.17
CA PHE A 99 0.42 -2.55 0.02
C PHE A 99 1.57 -2.43 1.01
N CYS A 100 1.34 -2.74 2.29
CA CYS A 100 2.39 -2.61 3.29
C CYS A 100 3.49 -3.66 3.12
N LYS A 101 3.18 -4.85 2.58
CA LYS A 101 4.17 -5.84 2.16
C LYS A 101 5.03 -5.36 0.99
N ASP A 102 4.40 -4.81 -0.05
CA ASP A 102 5.12 -4.31 -1.22
C ASP A 102 6.06 -3.13 -0.87
N MET A 103 5.72 -2.37 0.16
CA MET A 103 6.53 -1.28 0.68
C MET A 103 7.62 -1.73 1.67
N GLY A 104 7.66 -3.02 2.06
CA GLY A 104 8.63 -3.57 3.01
C GLY A 104 8.39 -3.16 4.47
N TYR A 105 7.17 -2.75 4.81
CA TYR A 105 6.74 -2.52 6.20
C TYR A 105 6.10 -3.76 6.82
N CYS A 106 5.69 -4.70 5.97
CA CYS A 106 5.31 -6.08 6.25
C CYS A 106 6.05 -6.96 5.21
#